data_AF-A0A531JHY5-F1
#
_entry.id   AF-A0A531JHY5-F1
#
_cell.length_a   1.000
_cell.length_b   1.000
_cell.length_c   1.000
_cell.angle_alpha   90.00
_cell.angle_beta   90.00
_cell.angle_gamma   90.00
#
_symmetry.space_group_name_H-M   'P 1'
#
loop_
_entity.id
_entity.type
_entity.pdbx_description
1 polymer ?
#
loop_
_entity_poly.entity_id
_entity_poly.type
_entity_poly.pdbx_seq_one_letter_code
_entity_poly.pdbx_strand_id
1 'polypeptide(L)'
;DLLARANRHNQIIIEDGYDSQLLDEAPQQALKSLDRSGRVIYVGSMSKTLAPGLRLGYIVASAGLISELRALRRFMLRHPPANNQRAVALFLSLGHHEALVRRLSSA
;
A
#
# COMPACT_ATOMS: atom_id res chain seq x y z
N ASP A 1 2.51 22.13 -2.06
CA ASP A 1 3.94 22.51 -2.00
C ASP A 1 4.92 21.33 -2.08
N LEU A 2 4.70 20.21 -1.38
CA LEU A 2 5.62 19.05 -1.38
C LEU A 2 5.95 18.43 -2.75
N LEU A 3 4.95 18.07 -3.56
CA LEU A 3 5.18 17.46 -4.89
C LEU A 3 5.96 18.37 -5.84
N ALA A 4 5.66 19.67 -5.81
CA ALA A 4 6.36 20.66 -6.63
C ALA A 4 7.84 20.74 -6.23
N ARG A 5 8.14 20.74 -4.93
CA ARG A 5 9.52 20.71 -4.42
C ARG A 5 10.25 19.42 -4.80
N ALA A 6 9.60 18.27 -4.64
CA ALA A 6 10.18 16.98 -5.02
C ALA A 6 10.52 16.93 -6.51
N ASN A 7 9.66 17.50 -7.36
CA ASN A 7 9.94 17.65 -8.79
C ASN A 7 11.13 18.57 -9.05
N ARG A 8 11.18 19.75 -8.42
CA ARG A 8 12.29 20.71 -8.61
C ARG A 8 13.64 20.18 -8.18
N HIS A 9 13.68 19.31 -7.17
CA HIS A 9 14.93 18.80 -6.60
C HIS A 9 15.20 17.33 -6.93
N ASN A 10 14.46 16.74 -7.86
CA ASN A 10 14.61 15.33 -8.28
C ASN A 10 14.54 14.35 -7.09
N GLN A 11 13.63 14.59 -6.14
CA GLN A 11 13.48 13.79 -4.93
C GLN A 11 12.38 12.74 -5.10
N ILE A 12 12.53 11.63 -4.38
CA ILE A 12 11.52 10.60 -4.24
C ILE A 12 10.82 10.79 -2.89
N ILE A 13 9.52 10.53 -2.86
CA ILE A 13 8.71 10.57 -1.65
C ILE A 13 8.26 9.14 -1.36
N ILE A 14 8.51 8.67 -0.14
CA ILE A 14 7.95 7.42 0.36
C ILE A 14 6.71 7.78 1.18
N GLU A 15 5.55 7.38 0.69
CA GLU A 15 4.28 7.52 1.38
C GLU A 15 3.96 6.19 2.07
N ASP A 16 4.10 6.15 3.40
CA ASP A 16 3.71 4.99 4.19
C ASP A 16 2.23 5.07 4.54
N GLY A 17 1.41 4.26 3.86
CA GLY A 17 -0.05 4.23 3.98
C GLY A 17 -0.57 3.64 5.29
N TYR A 18 0.28 3.57 6.31
CA TYR A 18 0.12 2.88 7.59
C TYR A 18 -1.24 3.11 8.28
N ASP A 19 -1.83 4.31 8.25
CA ASP A 19 -3.06 4.65 9.01
C ASP A 19 -4.27 5.12 8.18
N SER A 20 -4.17 5.11 6.85
CA SER A 20 -5.19 5.74 5.98
C SER A 20 -6.58 5.08 5.97
N GLN A 21 -6.74 3.87 6.54
CA GLN A 21 -7.99 3.09 6.48
C GLN A 21 -8.74 2.97 7.83
N LEU A 22 -8.16 3.47 8.92
CA LEU A 22 -8.64 3.27 10.30
C LEU A 22 -9.02 4.58 11.02
N LEU A 23 -8.99 5.72 10.32
CA LEU A 23 -9.29 7.03 10.90
C LEU A 23 -10.72 7.47 10.52
N ASP A 24 -11.47 7.94 11.51
CA ASP A 24 -12.87 8.42 11.38
C ASP A 24 -13.01 9.72 10.57
N GLU A 25 -11.91 10.44 10.39
CA GLU A 25 -11.87 11.63 9.54
C GLU A 25 -11.70 11.19 8.08
N ALA A 26 -12.61 11.65 7.21
CA ALA A 26 -12.74 11.26 5.80
C ALA A 26 -11.41 10.82 5.15
N PRO A 27 -11.36 9.64 4.50
CA PRO A 27 -10.10 9.03 4.08
C PRO A 27 -9.26 10.02 3.30
N GLN A 28 -8.14 10.44 3.90
CA GLN A 28 -7.29 11.45 3.32
C GLN A 28 -6.78 10.90 1.99
N GLN A 29 -7.03 11.63 0.90
CA GLN A 29 -6.63 11.23 -0.43
C GLN A 29 -5.11 10.99 -0.45
N ALA A 30 -4.68 9.78 -0.81
CA ALA A 30 -3.26 9.42 -0.86
C ALA A 30 -2.48 10.38 -1.78
N LEU A 31 -1.31 10.84 -1.34
CA LEU A 31 -0.44 11.74 -2.08
C LEU A 31 -0.05 11.14 -3.44
N LYS A 32 0.12 9.81 -3.49
CA LYS A 32 0.35 9.03 -4.71
C LYS A 32 -0.69 9.26 -5.79
N SER A 33 -1.94 9.56 -5.43
CA SER A 33 -3.02 9.82 -6.39
C SER A 33 -2.91 11.20 -7.05
N LEU A 34 -2.21 12.15 -6.40
CA LEU A 34 -1.94 13.49 -6.92
C LEU A 34 -0.63 13.55 -7.73
N ASP A 35 0.22 12.52 -7.60
CA ASP A 35 1.52 12.42 -8.25
C ASP A 35 1.39 12.09 -9.75
N ARG A 36 1.69 13.09 -10.59
CA ARG A 36 1.74 12.97 -12.05
C ARG A 36 3.15 12.70 -12.61
N SER A 37 4.18 12.84 -11.78
CA SER A 37 5.58 12.74 -12.19
C SER A 37 6.24 11.43 -11.77
N GLY A 38 5.49 10.53 -11.12
CA GLY A 38 5.96 9.21 -10.71
C GLY A 38 6.99 9.25 -9.58
N ARG A 39 6.94 10.30 -8.74
CA ARG A 39 7.90 10.55 -7.65
C ARG A 39 7.47 9.95 -6.33
N VAL A 40 6.21 9.58 -6.18
CA VAL A 40 5.68 9.03 -4.95
C VAL A 40 5.68 7.50 -5.03
N ILE A 41 6.28 6.86 -4.03
CA ILE A 41 6.25 5.43 -3.78
C ILE A 41 5.29 5.21 -2.61
N TYR A 42 4.13 4.65 -2.87
CA TYR A 42 3.18 4.29 -1.82
C TYR A 42 3.50 2.89 -1.30
N VAL A 43 3.61 2.74 0.01
CA VAL A 43 3.84 1.48 0.71
C VAL A 43 2.61 1.18 1.55
N GLY A 44 1.93 0.08 1.25
CA GLY A 44 0.72 -0.34 1.95
C GLY A 44 0.90 -1.68 2.65
N SER A 45 0.08 -1.93 3.67
CA SER A 45 0.09 -3.15 4.47
C SER A 45 -1.32 -3.65 4.75
N MET A 46 -1.50 -4.97 4.74
CA MET A 46 -2.74 -5.64 5.20
C MET A 46 -2.63 -6.06 6.69
N SER A 47 -1.54 -5.72 7.35
CA SER A 47 -1.22 -6.20 8.69
C SER A 47 -2.14 -5.63 9.78
N LYS A 48 -2.69 -4.43 9.60
CA LYS A 48 -3.54 -3.78 10.61
C LYS A 48 -5.02 -4.12 10.48
N THR A 49 -5.55 -4.10 9.27
CA THR A 49 -6.97 -4.37 9.03
C THR A 49 -7.29 -5.86 9.14
N LEU A 50 -6.32 -6.76 8.91
CA LEU A 50 -6.56 -8.20 8.95
C LEU A 50 -5.83 -8.89 10.11
N ALA A 51 -4.50 -9.00 10.05
CA ALA A 51 -3.70 -9.59 11.10
C ALA A 51 -2.19 -9.35 10.88
N PRO A 52 -1.41 -8.93 11.90
CA PRO A 52 0.03 -8.69 11.76
C PRO A 52 0.83 -9.92 11.30
N GLY A 53 0.38 -11.12 11.68
CA GLY A 53 0.99 -12.39 11.31
C GLY A 53 0.89 -12.74 9.82
N LEU A 54 0.05 -12.07 9.03
CA LEU A 54 -0.08 -12.34 7.59
C LEU A 54 1.19 -11.97 6.82
N ARG A 55 1.92 -10.94 7.29
CA ARG A 55 3.12 -10.38 6.64
C ARG A 55 2.89 -10.03 5.16
N LEU A 56 1.70 -9.53 4.85
CA LEU A 56 1.29 -9.11 3.51
C LEU A 56 1.27 -7.58 3.41
N GLY A 57 2.00 -7.07 2.42
CA GLY A 57 2.04 -5.67 2.04
C GLY A 57 2.27 -5.53 0.54
N TYR A 58 2.16 -4.31 0.05
CA TYR A 58 2.23 -3.99 -1.38
C TYR A 58 2.87 -2.62 -1.60
N ILE A 59 3.39 -2.40 -2.81
CA ILE A 59 4.00 -1.13 -3.22
C ILE A 59 3.28 -0.67 -4.48
N VAL A 60 2.93 0.61 -4.54
CA VAL A 60 2.41 1.28 -5.74
C VAL A 60 3.39 2.38 -6.14
N ALA A 61 4.02 2.21 -7.30
CA ALA A 61 5.03 3.13 -7.83
C ALA A 61 5.08 3.06 -9.36
N SER A 62 6.02 3.78 -9.99
CA SER A 62 6.21 3.73 -11.44
C SER A 62 6.57 2.32 -11.92
N ALA A 63 6.11 1.95 -13.12
CA ALA A 63 6.29 0.60 -13.66
C ALA A 63 7.78 0.18 -13.75
N GLY A 64 8.66 1.12 -14.13
CA GLY A 64 10.11 0.91 -14.17
C GLY A 64 10.66 0.55 -12.78
N LEU A 65 10.31 1.32 -11.75
CA LEU A 65 10.75 1.03 -10.38
C LEU A 65 10.21 -0.31 -9.87
N ILE A 66 8.94 -0.64 -10.13
CA ILE A 66 8.37 -1.93 -9.74
C ILE A 66 9.12 -3.09 -10.42
N SER A 67 9.58 -2.93 -11.65
CA SER A 67 10.41 -3.93 -12.33
C SER A 67 11.72 -4.19 -11.57
N GLU A 68 12.45 -3.12 -11.24
CA GLU A 68 13.71 -3.20 -10.49
C GLU A 68 13.51 -3.78 -9.09
N LEU A 69 12.46 -3.34 -8.38
CA LEU A 69 12.13 -3.89 -7.05
C LEU A 69 11.83 -5.39 -7.11
N ARG A 70 11.12 -5.87 -8.15
CA ARG A 70 10.89 -7.31 -8.33
C ARG A 70 12.17 -8.07 -8.64
N ALA A 71 13.09 -7.48 -9.41
CA ALA A 71 14.38 -8.10 -9.70
C ALA A 71 15.20 -8.23 -8.41
N LEU A 72 15.35 -7.14 -7.64
CA LEU A 72 16.06 -7.13 -6.35
C LEU A 72 15.43 -8.09 -5.34
N ARG A 73 14.11 -8.11 -5.25
CA ARG A 73 13.37 -8.99 -4.34
C ARG A 73 13.75 -10.46 -4.51
N ARG A 74 13.99 -10.93 -5.74
CA ARG A 74 14.34 -12.33 -6.01
C ARG A 74 15.62 -12.79 -5.30
N PHE A 75 16.51 -11.85 -4.94
CA PHE A 75 17.72 -12.13 -4.19
C PHE A 75 17.53 -12.16 -2.67
N MET A 76 16.41 -11.63 -2.16
CA MET A 76 16.12 -11.56 -0.72
C MET A 76 15.02 -12.54 -0.29
N LEU A 77 13.91 -12.55 -1.03
CA LEU A 77 12.70 -13.31 -0.71
C LEU A 77 11.89 -13.56 -1.98
N ARG A 78 11.60 -14.82 -2.31
CA ARG A 78 10.87 -15.18 -3.54
C ARG A 78 9.47 -14.54 -3.63
N HIS A 79 8.62 -14.76 -2.62
CA HIS A 79 7.28 -14.17 -2.49
C HIS A 79 6.76 -14.37 -1.05
N PRO A 80 5.69 -13.67 -0.61
CA PRO A 80 5.04 -13.97 0.66
C PRO A 80 4.41 -15.38 0.60
N PRO A 81 4.01 -15.97 1.75
CA PRO A 81 3.34 -17.27 1.76
C PRO A 81 2.14 -17.31 0.80
N ALA A 82 2.12 -18.26 -0.12
CA ALA A 82 1.11 -18.33 -1.19
C ALA A 82 -0.30 -18.63 -0.66
N ASN A 83 -0.39 -19.41 0.42
CA ASN A 83 -1.63 -19.65 1.17
C ASN A 83 -2.20 -18.34 1.73
N ASN A 84 -1.37 -17.47 2.33
CA ASN A 84 -1.81 -16.18 2.85
C ASN A 84 -2.29 -15.27 1.71
N GLN A 85 -1.54 -15.22 0.60
CA GLN A 85 -1.95 -14.45 -0.59
C GLN A 85 -3.32 -14.91 -1.10
N ARG A 86 -3.54 -16.22 -1.21
CA ARG A 86 -4.83 -16.78 -1.66
C ARG A 86 -5.96 -16.48 -0.69
N ALA A 87 -5.75 -16.68 0.62
CA ALA A 87 -6.77 -16.42 1.64
C ALA A 87 -7.19 -14.94 1.65
N VAL A 88 -6.23 -14.01 1.60
CA VAL A 88 -6.52 -12.57 1.53
C VAL A 88 -7.18 -12.19 0.21
N ALA A 89 -6.75 -12.75 -0.92
CA ALA A 89 -7.39 -12.49 -2.20
C ALA A 89 -8.87 -12.91 -2.19
N LEU A 90 -9.18 -14.08 -1.63
CA LEU A 90 -10.56 -14.54 -1.47
C LEU A 90 -11.36 -13.60 -0.55
N PHE A 91 -10.80 -13.25 0.61
CA PHE A 91 -11.43 -12.35 1.58
C PHE A 91 -11.78 -10.99 0.97
N LEU A 92 -10.87 -10.40 0.19
CA LEU A 92 -11.08 -9.16 -0.55
C LEU A 92 -12.15 -9.34 -1.64
N SER A 93 -12.04 -10.40 -2.46
CA SER A 93 -12.97 -10.63 -3.58
C SER A 93 -14.43 -10.84 -3.15
N LEU A 94 -14.64 -11.30 -1.92
CA LEU A 94 -15.96 -11.53 -1.34
C LEU A 94 -16.51 -10.31 -0.58
N GLY A 95 -15.79 -9.18 -0.59
CA GLY A 95 -16.22 -7.93 0.07
C GLY A 95 -16.13 -7.95 1.59
N HIS A 96 -15.44 -8.95 2.17
CA HIS A 96 -15.38 -9.11 3.63
C HIS A 96 -14.50 -8.03 4.28
N HIS A 97 -13.52 -7.49 3.55
CA HIS A 97 -12.67 -6.41 4.04
C HIS A 97 -13.45 -5.11 4.22
N GLU A 98 -14.28 -4.73 3.24
CA GLU A 98 -15.13 -3.56 3.30
C GLU A 98 -16.16 -3.68 4.42
N ALA A 99 -16.72 -4.88 4.64
CA ALA A 99 -17.60 -5.15 5.78
C ALA A 99 -16.87 -4.98 7.12
N LEU A 100 -15.63 -5.50 7.24
CA LEU A 100 -14.82 -5.38 8.44
C LEU A 100 -14.43 -3.92 8.73
N VAL A 101 -13.94 -3.18 7.72
CA VAL A 101 -13.54 -1.77 7.86
C VAL A 101 -14.74 -0.93 8.31
N ARG A 102 -15.91 -1.09 7.69
CA ARG A 102 -17.15 -0.38 8.11
C ARG A 102 -17.53 -0.66 9.56
N ARG A 103 -17.35 -1.91 10.02
CA ARG A 103 -17.62 -2.27 11.41
C ARG A 103 -16.64 -1.59 12.37
N LEU A 104 -15.36 -1.55 12.01
CA LEU A 104 -14.32 -0.93 12.83
C LEU A 104 -14.43 0.61 12.87
N SER A 105 -14.88 1.25 11.80
CA SER A 105 -15.11 2.71 11.76
C SER A 105 -16.44 3.15 12.37
N SER A 106 -17.27 2.21 12.83
CA SER A 106 -18.57 2.48 13.47
C SER A 106 -18.58 2.21 14.97
N ALA A 107 -17.46 1.70 15.50
CA ALA A 107 -17.30 1.24 16.88
C ALA A 107 -16.44 2.23 17.66
#